data_AF-Q9A140-F1
#
_entry.id   AF-Q9A140-F1
#
_cell.length_a   1.000
_cell.length_b   1.000
_cell.length_c   1.000
_cell.angle_alpha   90.00
_cell.angle_beta   90.00
_cell.angle_gamma   90.00
#
_symmetry.space_group_name_H-M   'P 1'
#
loop_
_entity.id
_entity.type
_entity.pdbx_description
1 polymer ?
#
loop_
_entity_poly.entity_id
_entity_poly.type
_entity_poly.pdbx_seq_one_letter_code
_entity_poly.pdbx_strand_id
1 'polypeptide(L)'
;MSGLFYHKSYFFKSKQVYDLLNEIRMRYPHAHIILIGNHINYEEIFKNHYRVFGVIDTTSHKSLRSIRDQIQLYLDELYNSNNG
;
A
#
# COMPACT_ATOMS: atom_id res chain seq x y z
N MET A 1 15.35 -3.12 12.23
CA MET A 1 14.47 -4.23 11.79
C MET A 1 13.43 -3.66 10.84
N SER A 2 13.57 -3.92 9.54
CA SER A 2 12.55 -3.60 8.54
C SER A 2 11.52 -4.74 8.52
N GLY A 3 10.32 -4.47 9.04
CA GLY A 3 9.19 -5.40 9.00
C GLY A 3 8.29 -5.10 7.81
N LEU A 4 7.91 -6.14 7.06
CA LEU A 4 6.90 -6.07 6.00
C LEU A 4 5.53 -6.34 6.62
N PHE A 5 4.60 -5.38 6.51
CA PHE A 5 3.23 -5.52 7.02
C PHE A 5 2.25 -5.70 5.86
N TYR A 6 1.58 -6.85 5.82
CA TYR A 6 0.54 -7.16 4.84
C TYR A 6 -0.82 -7.18 5.53
N HIS A 7 -1.73 -6.31 5.10
CA HIS A 7 -3.11 -6.29 5.57
C HIS A 7 -4.05 -6.41 4.36
N LYS A 8 -4.92 -7.42 4.37
CA LYS A 8 -5.93 -7.66 3.34
C LYS A 8 -7.31 -7.49 3.95
N SER A 9 -8.03 -6.45 3.53
CA SER A 9 -9.43 -6.21 3.90
C SER A 9 -10.25 -5.99 2.64
N TYR A 10 -11.46 -6.56 2.62
CA TYR A 10 -12.32 -6.56 1.44
C TYR A 10 -13.20 -5.31 1.31
N PHE A 11 -13.40 -4.53 2.38
CA PHE A 11 -14.16 -3.28 2.34
C PHE A 11 -13.78 -2.40 3.52
N PHE A 12 -13.01 -1.35 3.28
CA PHE A 12 -12.90 -0.23 4.21
C PHE A 12 -13.63 0.97 3.63
N LYS A 13 -14.44 1.65 4.44
CA LYS A 13 -14.82 3.04 4.13
C LYS A 13 -13.53 3.87 4.16
N SER A 14 -13.40 4.88 3.31
CA SER A 14 -12.16 5.66 3.14
C SER A 14 -11.52 6.04 4.48
N LYS A 15 -12.33 6.58 5.42
CA LYS A 15 -11.94 6.89 6.81
C LYS A 15 -11.17 5.77 7.54
N GLN A 16 -11.61 4.52 7.43
CA GLN A 16 -10.99 3.38 8.11
C GLN A 16 -9.61 3.02 7.53
N VAL A 17 -9.39 3.25 6.23
CA VAL A 17 -8.06 3.09 5.62
C VAL A 17 -7.09 4.11 6.19
N TYR A 18 -7.53 5.36 6.37
CA TYR A 18 -6.68 6.44 6.85
C TYR A 18 -6.33 6.30 8.34
N ASP A 19 -7.31 5.92 9.16
CA ASP A 19 -7.06 5.61 10.57
C ASP A 19 -6.01 4.49 10.68
N LEU A 20 -6.13 3.44 9.85
CA LEU A 20 -5.15 2.35 9.79
C LEU A 20 -3.77 2.82 9.32
N LEU A 21 -3.68 3.67 8.28
CA LEU A 21 -2.41 4.22 7.79
C LEU A 21 -1.71 5.06 8.87
N ASN A 22 -2.48 5.85 9.62
CA ASN A 22 -1.96 6.61 10.76
C ASN A 22 -1.44 5.69 11.86
N GLU A 23 -2.21 4.66 12.24
CA GLU A 23 -1.76 3.70 13.25
C GLU A 23 -0.48 2.97 12.84
N ILE A 24 -0.40 2.51 11.58
CA ILE A 24 0.80 1.86 11.06
C ILE A 24 1.98 2.83 11.08
N ARG A 25 1.80 4.09 10.66
CA ARG A 25 2.89 5.07 10.62
C ARG A 25 3.36 5.45 12.03
N MET A 26 2.46 5.55 13.00
CA MET A 26 2.79 5.80 14.41
C MET A 26 3.61 4.65 15.01
N ARG A 27 3.25 3.40 14.69
CA ARG A 27 3.97 2.21 15.22
C ARG A 27 5.24 1.87 14.44
N TYR A 28 5.25 2.14 13.14
CA TYR A 28 6.32 1.81 12.21
C TYR A 28 6.67 3.02 11.32
N PRO A 29 7.37 4.03 11.86
CA PRO A 29 7.62 5.30 11.17
C PRO A 29 8.32 5.17 9.81
N HIS A 30 9.09 4.10 9.61
CA HIS A 30 9.86 3.84 8.40
C HIS A 30 9.31 2.71 7.53
N ALA A 31 8.13 2.17 7.84
CA ALA A 31 7.55 1.11 7.02
C ALA A 31 7.27 1.60 5.59
N HIS A 32 7.65 0.78 4.62
CA HIS A 32 7.16 0.86 3.25
C HIS A 32 5.76 0.24 3.20
N ILE A 33 4.77 1.02 2.76
CA ILE A 33 3.37 0.62 2.78
C ILE A 33 2.90 0.45 1.34
N ILE A 34 2.47 -0.75 0.96
CA ILE A 34 1.78 -0.99 -0.31
C ILE A 34 0.28 -1.06 0.00
N LEU A 35 -0.49 -0.08 -0.49
CA LEU A 35 -1.94 -0.06 -0.33
C LEU A 35 -2.60 -0.86 -1.44
N ILE A 36 -3.42 -1.85 -1.09
CA ILE A 36 -4.15 -2.69 -2.06
C ILE A 36 -5.64 -2.61 -1.72
N GLY A 37 -6.46 -2.16 -2.68
CA GLY A 37 -7.89 -1.96 -2.43
C GLY A 37 -8.65 -1.54 -3.69
N ASN A 38 -9.97 -1.57 -3.60
CA ASN A 38 -10.85 -1.03 -4.62
C ASN A 38 -11.29 0.39 -4.25
N HIS A 39 -11.69 1.18 -5.25
CA HIS A 39 -12.18 2.56 -5.14
C HIS A 39 -11.28 3.45 -4.25
N ILE A 40 -9.96 3.37 -4.47
CA ILE A 40 -9.00 4.13 -3.67
C ILE A 40 -9.15 5.62 -3.97
N ASN A 41 -9.35 6.43 -2.92
CA ASN A 41 -9.44 7.88 -3.05
C ASN A 41 -8.03 8.50 -3.06
N TYR A 42 -7.46 8.63 -4.27
CA TYR A 42 -6.13 9.20 -4.51
C TYR A 42 -5.99 10.65 -4.05
N GLU A 43 -7.03 11.48 -4.23
CA GLU A 43 -7.01 12.88 -3.78
C GLU A 43 -6.83 12.97 -2.27
N GLU A 44 -7.52 12.13 -1.51
CA GLU A 44 -7.47 12.15 -0.06
C GLU A 44 -6.14 11.58 0.46
N ILE A 45 -5.54 10.61 -0.23
CA ILE A 45 -4.16 10.16 0.05
C ILE A 45 -3.17 11.32 -0.11
N PHE A 46 -3.29 12.04 -1.22
CA PHE A 46 -2.41 13.15 -1.55
C PHE A 46 -2.58 14.35 -0.60
N LYS A 47 -3.83 14.78 -0.37
CA LYS A 47 -4.17 15.93 0.51
C LYS A 47 -3.68 15.75 1.94
N ASN A 48 -3.71 14.52 2.46
CA ASN A 48 -3.27 14.21 3.82
C ASN A 48 -1.79 13.84 3.91
N HIS A 49 -1.02 13.95 2.81
CA HIS A 49 0.40 13.62 2.75
C HIS A 49 0.74 12.20 3.27
N TYR A 50 -0.15 11.24 3.04
CA TYR A 50 0.09 9.86 3.45
C TYR A 50 1.23 9.27 2.63
N ARG A 51 2.33 8.93 3.31
CA ARG A 51 3.48 8.27 2.69
C ARG A 51 3.15 6.79 2.45
N VAL A 52 2.69 6.47 1.25
CA VAL A 52 2.60 5.10 0.73
C VAL A 52 3.72 4.86 -0.27
N PHE A 53 4.26 3.64 -0.29
CA PHE A 53 5.29 3.22 -1.24
C PHE A 53 4.68 2.82 -2.58
N GLY A 54 3.56 2.09 -2.54
CA GLY A 54 2.86 1.63 -3.74
C GLY A 54 1.35 1.61 -3.55
N VAL A 55 0.61 1.67 -4.66
CA VAL A 55 -0.86 1.60 -4.65
C VAL A 55 -1.32 0.65 -5.75
N ILE A 56 -2.00 -0.44 -5.36
CA ILE A 56 -2.60 -1.41 -6.27
C ILE A 56 -4.12 -1.23 -6.20
N ASP A 57 -4.64 -0.45 -7.14
CA ASP A 57 -6.09 -0.30 -7.32
C ASP A 57 -6.67 -1.53 -8.03
N THR A 58 -7.65 -2.15 -7.40
CA THR A 58 -8.36 -3.35 -7.87
C THR A 58 -9.76 -3.06 -8.40
N THR A 59 -10.16 -1.79 -8.54
CA THR A 59 -11.49 -1.34 -9.04
C THR A 59 -11.84 -1.95 -10.38
N SER A 60 -10.88 -2.03 -11.31
CA SER A 60 -11.08 -2.58 -12.65
C SER A 60 -11.02 -4.12 -12.73
N HIS A 61 -11.35 -4.83 -11.64
CA HIS A 61 -11.33 -6.29 -11.55
C HIS A 61 -10.01 -6.92 -12.00
N LYS A 62 -8.91 -6.55 -11.34
CA LYS A 62 -7.60 -7.17 -11.59
C LYS A 62 -7.58 -8.63 -11.16
N SER A 63 -7.01 -9.50 -11.98
CA SER A 63 -6.79 -10.91 -11.62
C SER A 63 -5.80 -11.04 -10.46
N LEU A 64 -5.88 -12.12 -9.69
CA LEU A 64 -4.91 -12.40 -8.62
C LEU A 64 -3.47 -12.43 -9.13
N ARG A 65 -3.26 -12.92 -10.37
CA ARG A 65 -1.96 -12.89 -11.04
C ARG A 65 -1.46 -11.46 -11.24
N SER A 66 -2.31 -10.58 -11.76
CA SER A 66 -1.96 -9.16 -11.97
C SER A 66 -1.64 -8.43 -10.65
N ILE A 67 -2.36 -8.74 -9.56
CA ILE A 67 -2.08 -8.19 -8.23
C ILE A 67 -0.71 -8.69 -7.74
N ARG A 68 -0.44 -10.00 -7.87
CA ARG A 68 0.84 -10.60 -7.49
C ARG A 68 2.00 -9.97 -8.27
N ASP A 69 1.85 -9.79 -9.58
CA ASP A 69 2.90 -9.22 -10.44
C ASP A 69 3.22 -7.77 -10.01
N GLN A 70 2.21 -6.97 -9.67
CA GLN A 70 2.42 -5.61 -9.12
C GLN A 70 3.08 -5.60 -7.74
N ILE A 71 2.72 -6.54 -6.85
CA ILE A 71 3.41 -6.69 -5.56
C ILE A 71 4.88 -7.02 -5.81
N GLN A 72 5.17 -7.94 -6.73
CA GLN A 72 6.54 -8.33 -7.05
C GLN A 72 7.34 -7.14 -7.58
N LEU A 73 6.77 -6.33 -8.47
CA LEU A 73 7.42 -5.10 -8.97
C LEU A 73 7.82 -4.15 -7.82
N TYR A 74 6.91 -3.89 -6.88
CA TYR A 74 7.22 -3.05 -5.73
C TYR A 74 8.29 -3.66 -4.80
N LEU A 75 8.27 -4.98 -4.60
CA LEU A 75 9.31 -5.65 -3.81
C LEU A 75 10.67 -5.60 -4.52
N ASP A 76 10.71 -5.79 -5.83
CA ASP A 76 11.93 -5.70 -6.61
C ASP A 76 12.52 -4.29 -6.55
N GLU A 77 11.69 -3.23 -6.63
CA GLU A 77 12.15 -1.85 -6.43
C GLU A 77 12.73 -1.63 -5.02
N LEU A 78 12.12 -2.20 -3.97
CA LEU A 78 12.60 -2.03 -2.60
C LEU A 78 13.92 -2.74 -2.32
N TYR A 79 14.07 -3.96 -2.84
CA TYR A 79 15.13 -4.87 -2.42
C TYR A 79 16.20 -5.09 -3.49
N ASN A 80 15.88 -4.87 -4.77
CA ASN A 80 16.85 -5.04 -5.87
C ASN A 80 17.39 -3.70 -6.40
N SER A 81 16.79 -2.55 -6.03
CA SER A 81 17.36 -1.22 -6.34
C SER A 81 18.61 -0.88 -5.52
N ASN A 82 18.94 -1.66 -4.48
CA ASN A 82 20.13 -1.46 -3.64
C ASN A 82 21.39 -2.18 -4.16
N ASN A 83 21.34 -2.76 -5.37
CA ASN A 83 22.46 -3.42 -6.04
C ASN A 83 23.13 -2.53 -7.13
N GLY A 84 22.96 -1.21 -7.05
CA GLY A 84 23.59 -0.23 -7.94
C GLY A 84 24.71 0.53 -7.24
#